data_AF-A0A0B1PDE7-F1
#
_entry.id   AF-A0A0B1PDE7-F1
#
_cell.length_a   1.000
_cell.length_b   1.000
_cell.length_c   1.000
_cell.angle_alpha   90.00
_cell.angle_beta   90.00
_cell.angle_gamma   90.00
#
_symmetry.space_group_name_H-M   'P 1'
#
loop_
_entity.id
_entity.type
_entity.pdbx_description
1 polymer ?
#
loop_
_entity_poly.entity_id
_entity_poly.type
_entity_poly.pdbx_seq_one_letter_code
_entity_poly.pdbx_strand_id
1 'polypeptide(L)'
;MPRPLRLSRGRALRHWTIARAWSLWEKKKKMQANLELQRLYQNMQLAMEVLRNLDDGTTSSGTTGSRLFRIALEKKGIYNVGAIPIEYARQQTETPSLVPWDHNWKR
;
A
#
# COMPACT_ATOMS: atom_id res chain seq x y z
N MET A 1 9.57 -1.11 40.60
CA MET A 1 10.26 -1.13 39.31
C MET A 1 11.46 -2.06 39.40
N PRO A 2 11.70 -2.96 38.43
CA PRO A 2 12.87 -3.83 38.45
C PRO A 2 14.15 -3.03 38.26
N ARG A 3 15.27 -3.54 38.78
CA ARG A 3 16.60 -2.94 38.57
C ARG A 3 17.01 -3.04 37.10
N PRO A 4 17.78 -2.07 36.56
CA PRO A 4 18.25 -2.13 35.19
C PRO A 4 19.12 -3.36 34.95
N LEU A 5 19.01 -3.93 33.75
CA LEU A 5 19.73 -5.13 33.35
C LEU A 5 21.24 -4.87 33.31
N ARG A 6 22.02 -5.68 34.04
CA ARG A 6 23.49 -5.64 34.00
C ARG A 6 23.99 -6.82 33.18
N LEU A 7 24.69 -6.52 32.09
CA LEU A 7 25.22 -7.51 31.16
C LEU A 7 26.74 -7.60 31.29
N SER A 8 27.29 -8.82 31.20
CA SER A 8 28.72 -8.99 31.00
C SER A 8 29.12 -8.54 29.58
N ARG A 9 30.39 -8.21 29.37
CA ARG A 9 30.90 -7.71 28.07
C ARG A 9 30.50 -8.59 26.89
N GLY A 10 30.67 -9.91 26.99
CA GLY A 10 30.31 -10.84 25.92
C GLY A 10 28.80 -10.86 25.61
N ARG A 11 27.95 -10.76 26.65
CA ARG A 11 26.50 -10.68 26.47
C ARG A 11 26.07 -9.33 25.89
N ALA A 12 26.69 -8.24 26.33
CA ALA A 12 26.43 -6.90 25.80
C ALA A 12 26.78 -6.79 24.32
N LEU A 13 27.92 -7.35 23.89
CA LEU A 13 28.31 -7.38 22.47
C LEU A 13 27.34 -8.20 21.62
N ARG A 14 26.92 -9.39 22.08
CA ARG A 14 25.89 -10.20 21.38
C ARG A 14 24.56 -9.46 21.25
N HIS A 15 24.13 -8.79 22.32
CA HIS A 15 22.91 -7.99 22.27
C HIS A 15 23.03 -6.85 21.26
N TRP A 16 24.18 -6.16 21.23
CA TRP A 16 24.44 -5.08 20.30
C TRP A 16 24.44 -5.56 18.83
N THR A 17 25.06 -6.70 18.53
CA THR A 17 25.06 -7.24 17.16
C THR A 17 23.66 -7.64 16.69
N ILE A 18 22.85 -8.27 17.56
CA ILE A 18 21.45 -8.60 17.26
C ILE A 18 20.64 -7.32 16.99
N ALA A 19 20.74 -6.33 17.88
CA ALA A 19 20.05 -5.05 17.72
C ALA A 19 20.46 -4.34 16.42
N ARG A 20 21.77 -4.36 16.08
CA ARG A 20 22.27 -3.77 14.84
C ARG A 20 21.75 -4.50 13.60
N ALA A 21 21.73 -5.83 13.62
CA ALA A 21 21.19 -6.64 12.53
C ALA A 21 19.70 -6.35 12.33
N TRP A 22 18.93 -6.24 13.42
CA TRP A 22 17.52 -5.86 13.37
C TRP A 22 17.32 -4.47 12.73
N SER A 23 18.05 -3.45 13.18
CA SER A 23 17.95 -2.11 12.59
C SER A 23 18.31 -2.09 11.10
N LEU A 24 19.26 -2.92 10.66
CA LEU A 24 19.61 -3.04 9.25
C LEU A 24 18.50 -3.73 8.45
N TRP A 25 17.93 -4.80 8.99
CA TRP A 25 16.79 -5.49 8.38
C TRP A 25 15.56 -4.58 8.25
N GLU A 26 15.23 -3.82 9.30
CA GLU A 26 14.12 -2.87 9.29
C GLU A 26 14.31 -1.78 8.23
N LYS A 27 15.53 -1.23 8.10
CA LYS A 27 15.87 -0.27 7.03
C LYS A 27 15.67 -0.87 5.65
N LYS A 28 16.12 -2.12 5.43
CA LYS A 28 15.92 -2.82 4.15
C LYS A 28 14.44 -3.03 3.85
N LYS A 29 13.65 -3.49 4.84
CA LYS A 29 12.21 -3.67 4.72
C LYS A 29 11.50 -2.36 4.33
N LYS A 30 11.83 -1.25 5.02
CA LYS A 30 11.27 0.07 4.71
C LYS A 30 11.69 0.55 3.32
N MET A 31 12.94 0.37 2.94
CA MET A 31 13.44 0.73 1.61
C MET A 31 12.70 -0.03 0.51
N GLN A 32 12.49 -1.34 0.68
CA GLN A 32 11.74 -2.16 -0.27
C GLN A 32 10.29 -1.67 -0.41
N ALA A 33 9.59 -1.43 0.70
CA ALA A 33 8.23 -0.91 0.67
C ALA A 33 8.16 0.46 -0.03
N ASN A 34 9.12 1.35 0.23
CA ASN A 34 9.18 2.66 -0.42
C ASN A 34 9.44 2.57 -1.92
N LEU A 35 10.34 1.67 -2.35
CA LEU A 35 10.60 1.44 -3.78
C LEU A 35 9.37 0.88 -4.50
N GLU A 36 8.63 0.00 -3.85
CA GLU A 36 7.39 -0.53 -4.40
C GLU A 36 6.31 0.56 -4.53
N LEU A 37 6.15 1.41 -3.50
CA LEU A 37 5.26 2.58 -3.57
C LEU A 37 5.68 3.55 -4.69
N GLN A 38 6.98 3.81 -4.87
CA GLN A 38 7.47 4.63 -5.97
C GLN A 38 7.17 4.01 -7.33
N ARG A 39 7.38 2.69 -7.49
CA ARG A 39 7.03 1.96 -8.71
C ARG A 39 5.54 2.07 -9.02
N LEU A 40 4.67 1.85 -8.03
CA LEU A 40 3.22 1.96 -8.21
C LEU A 40 2.82 3.40 -8.60
N TYR A 41 3.41 4.41 -7.95
CA TYR A 41 3.19 5.81 -8.29
C TYR A 41 3.59 6.14 -9.74
N GLN A 42 4.78 5.72 -10.16
CA GLN A 42 5.26 5.92 -11.53
C GLN A 42 4.35 5.21 -12.55
N ASN A 43 3.95 3.97 -12.27
CA ASN A 43 3.03 3.23 -13.13
C ASN A 43 1.67 3.94 -13.27
N MET A 44 1.11 4.41 -12.16
CA MET A 44 -0.15 5.18 -12.18
C MET A 44 0.00 6.46 -12.99
N GLN A 45 1.10 7.20 -12.81
CA GLN A 45 1.39 8.41 -13.56
C GLN A 45 1.47 8.13 -15.07
N LEU A 46 2.22 7.11 -15.48
CA LEU A 46 2.35 6.72 -16.89
C LEU A 46 0.99 6.36 -17.50
N ALA A 47 0.19 5.56 -16.80
CA ALA A 47 -1.15 5.20 -17.25
C ALA A 47 -2.06 6.44 -17.40
N MET A 48 -1.95 7.40 -16.48
CA MET A 48 -2.71 8.65 -16.53
C MET A 48 -2.26 9.56 -17.68
N GLU A 49 -0.97 9.63 -18.00
CA GLU A 49 -0.47 10.38 -19.16
C GLU A 49 -0.93 9.77 -20.49
N VAL A 50 -0.97 8.44 -20.60
CA VAL A 50 -1.57 7.77 -21.75
C VAL A 50 -3.03 8.13 -21.88
N LEU A 51 -3.78 8.05 -20.77
CA LEU A 51 -5.21 8.30 -20.74
C LEU A 51 -5.56 9.79 -21.01
N ARG A 52 -4.65 10.71 -20.70
CA ARG A 52 -4.76 12.14 -21.01
C ARG A 52 -4.64 12.47 -22.50
N ASN A 53 -3.95 11.64 -23.26
CA ASN A 53 -3.72 11.81 -24.70
C ASN A 53 -4.57 10.85 -25.55
N LEU A 54 -5.29 9.93 -24.89
CA LEU A 54 -6.11 8.93 -25.55
C LEU A 54 -7.40 9.57 -26.09
N ASP A 55 -7.59 9.50 -27.40
CA ASP A 55 -8.88 9.78 -28.01
C ASP A 55 -9.78 8.56 -27.86
N ASP A 56 -10.90 8.70 -27.15
CA ASP A 56 -11.81 7.60 -26.83
C ASP A 56 -12.86 7.37 -27.93
N GLY A 57 -12.74 8.05 -29.08
CA GLY A 57 -13.65 7.95 -30.22
C GLY A 57 -15.04 8.53 -29.96
N THR A 58 -15.27 9.16 -28.80
CA THR A 58 -16.57 9.77 -28.43
C THR A 58 -16.68 11.24 -28.82
N THR A 59 -15.65 11.79 -29.45
CA THR A 59 -15.55 13.21 -29.78
C THR A 59 -16.34 13.54 -31.06
N SER A 60 -17.62 13.87 -30.94
CA SER A 60 -18.39 14.55 -32.00
C SER A 60 -18.21 16.08 -32.00
N SER A 61 -17.54 16.65 -30.98
CA SER A 61 -17.55 18.10 -30.69
C SER A 61 -16.17 18.75 -30.47
N GLY A 62 -15.11 18.23 -31.10
CA GLY A 62 -13.82 18.94 -31.22
C GLY A 62 -13.00 19.16 -29.94
N THR A 63 -13.33 18.51 -28.81
CA THR A 63 -12.49 18.57 -27.59
C THR A 63 -11.59 17.34 -27.52
N THR A 64 -10.39 17.46 -28.07
CA THR A 64 -9.41 16.37 -28.21
C THR A 64 -9.08 15.69 -26.87
N GLY A 65 -9.36 14.39 -26.77
CA GLY A 65 -8.52 13.38 -26.10
C GLY A 65 -8.37 13.34 -24.58
N SER A 66 -9.25 13.93 -23.76
CA SER A 66 -9.00 13.99 -22.27
C SER A 66 -10.22 13.79 -21.37
N ARG A 67 -11.35 13.28 -21.90
CA ARG A 67 -12.59 13.08 -21.14
C ARG A 67 -12.42 12.08 -19.99
N LEU A 68 -11.91 10.89 -20.30
CA LEU A 68 -11.69 9.83 -19.30
C LEU A 68 -10.73 10.28 -18.20
N PHE A 69 -9.73 11.12 -18.53
CA PHE A 69 -8.71 11.59 -17.60
C PHE A 69 -9.31 12.51 -16.54
N ARG A 70 -10.19 13.41 -16.97
CA ARG A 70 -10.92 14.30 -16.05
C ARG A 70 -11.82 13.51 -15.11
N ILE A 71 -12.53 12.49 -15.64
CA ILE A 71 -13.41 11.61 -14.83
C ILE A 71 -12.58 10.83 -13.80
N ALA A 72 -11.46 10.23 -14.20
CA ALA A 72 -10.61 9.44 -13.31
C ALA A 72 -10.02 10.26 -12.15
N LEU A 73 -9.82 11.58 -12.34
CA LEU A 73 -9.32 12.48 -11.31
C LEU A 73 -10.40 12.94 -10.32
N GLU A 74 -11.68 12.77 -10.62
CA GLU A 74 -12.76 13.16 -9.72
C GLU A 74 -12.63 12.44 -8.37
N LYS A 75 -12.73 13.19 -7.26
CA LYS A 75 -12.61 12.65 -5.89
C LYS A 75 -13.97 12.35 -5.25
N LYS A 76 -14.99 12.07 -6.07
CA LYS A 76 -16.36 11.80 -5.62
C LYS A 76 -16.38 10.56 -4.72
N GLY A 77 -16.92 10.69 -3.52
CA GLY A 77 -17.09 9.57 -2.58
C GLY A 77 -15.83 9.10 -1.85
N ILE A 78 -14.63 9.59 -2.19
CA ILE A 78 -13.36 9.12 -1.60
C ILE A 78 -13.22 9.54 -0.13
N TYR A 79 -13.72 10.72 0.23
CA TYR A 79 -13.61 11.27 1.59
C TYR A 79 -14.89 11.06 2.42
N ASN A 80 -15.87 10.31 1.90
CA ASN A 80 -17.13 10.06 2.59
C ASN A 80 -17.01 8.88 3.55
N VAL A 81 -17.93 8.82 4.52
CA VAL A 81 -18.12 7.63 5.37
C VAL A 81 -18.54 6.45 4.47
N GLY A 82 -17.79 5.36 4.53
CA GLY A 82 -18.00 4.19 3.65
C GLY A 82 -17.22 4.21 2.34
N ALA A 83 -16.28 5.16 2.14
CA ALA A 83 -15.40 5.17 0.96
C ALA A 83 -14.58 3.87 0.79
N ILE A 84 -14.17 3.28 1.91
CA ILE A 84 -13.52 1.97 1.96
C ILE A 84 -14.52 0.99 2.57
N PRO A 85 -14.91 -0.08 1.84
CA PRO A 85 -15.79 -1.12 2.39
C PRO A 85 -15.17 -1.76 3.64
N ILE A 86 -15.92 -1.78 4.74
CA ILE A 86 -15.43 -2.31 6.03
C ILE A 86 -15.08 -3.81 5.95
N GLU A 87 -15.73 -4.54 5.04
CA GLU A 87 -15.45 -5.95 4.78
C GLU A 87 -14.05 -6.19 4.21
N TYR A 88 -13.49 -5.22 3.48
CA TYR A 88 -12.13 -5.29 2.94
C TYR A 88 -11.07 -4.85 3.95
N ALA A 89 -11.41 -3.98 4.91
CA ALA A 89 -10.48 -3.46 5.92
C ALA A 89 -10.12 -4.49 7.03
N ARG A 90 -10.25 -5.79 6.76
CA ARG A 90 -9.93 -6.86 7.70
C ARG A 90 -8.41 -7.00 7.86
N GLN A 91 -7.97 -7.11 9.11
CA GLN A 91 -6.56 -7.30 9.44
C GLN A 91 -6.12 -8.73 9.15
N GLN A 92 -4.83 -8.91 8.85
CA GLN A 92 -4.24 -10.24 8.71
C GLN A 92 -4.19 -10.94 10.07
N THR A 93 -4.53 -12.23 10.10
CA THR A 93 -4.47 -13.09 11.29
C THR A 93 -3.33 -14.11 11.16
N GLU A 94 -2.76 -14.52 12.29
CA GLU A 94 -1.67 -15.52 12.33
C GLU A 94 -2.11 -16.89 11.78
N THR A 95 -3.36 -17.28 12.04
CA THR A 95 -3.98 -18.50 11.48
C THR A 95 -5.27 -18.14 10.76
N PRO A 96 -5.65 -18.88 9.70
CA PRO A 96 -6.91 -18.66 9.01
C PRO A 96 -8.10 -19.08 9.87
N SER A 97 -9.28 -18.55 9.56
CA SER A 97 -10.55 -19.03 10.11
C SER A 97 -10.91 -20.42 9.59
N LEU A 98 -11.86 -21.10 10.27
CA LEU A 98 -12.41 -22.40 9.82
C LEU A 98 -12.93 -22.35 8.38
N VAL A 99 -13.56 -21.22 8.02
CA VAL A 99 -13.93 -20.90 6.64
C VAL A 99 -13.11 -19.67 6.24
N PRO A 100 -12.02 -19.83 5.47
CA PRO A 100 -11.11 -18.74 5.12
C PRO A 100 -11.69 -17.81 4.04
N TRP A 101 -12.57 -18.32 3.19
CA TRP A 101 -13.18 -17.59 2.09
C TRP A 101 -14.62 -18.04 1.87
N ASP A 102 -15.52 -17.09 1.64
CA ASP A 102 -16.92 -17.39 1.32
C ASP A 102 -17.10 -17.56 -0.19
N HIS A 103 -17.17 -18.81 -0.64
CA HIS A 103 -17.45 -19.14 -2.04
C HIS A 103 -18.93 -18.98 -2.43
N ASN A 104 -19.82 -18.81 -1.45
CA ASN A 104 -21.27 -18.72 -1.67
C ASN A 104 -21.77 -17.27 -1.73
N TRP A 105 -20.87 -16.29 -1.75
CA TRP A 105 -21.22 -14.88 -1.83
C TRP A 105 -22.12 -14.61 -3.06
N LYS A 106 -23.26 -13.94 -2.81
CA LYS A 106 -24.23 -13.52 -3.84
C LYS A 106 -24.49 -12.02 -3.70
N ARG A 107 -24.73 -11.37 -4.83
CA ARG A 107 -24.93 -9.92 -4.95
C ARG A 107 -26.34 -9.48 -4.56
#